data_AF-A0A8X6U561-F1
#
_entry.id   AF-A0A8X6U561-F1
#
_cell.length_a   1.000
_cell.length_b   1.000
_cell.length_c   1.000
_cell.angle_alpha   90.00
_cell.angle_beta   90.00
_cell.angle_gamma   90.00
#
_symmetry.space_group_name_H-M   'P 1'
#
loop_
_entity.id
_entity.type
_entity.pdbx_description
1 polymer ?
#
loop_
_entity_poly.entity_id
_entity_poly.type
_entity_poly.pdbx_seq_one_letter_code
_entity_poly.pdbx_strand_id
1 'polypeptide(L)' 'MNSVQSANIPITWTPTEHHGKNLKIFKKIIEDKYLVKLGGYEDLYKWSIENICEFWAETWDFLGIISSRRFDK' A
#
# COMPACT_ATOMS: atom_id res chain seq x y z
N MET A 1 12.09 3.70 39.12
CA MET A 1 11.67 2.92 37.94
C MET A 1 10.20 3.22 37.72
N ASN A 2 9.88 4.17 36.85
CA ASN A 2 8.49 4.55 36.60
C ASN A 2 7.97 3.76 35.41
N SER A 3 7.22 2.69 35.72
CA SER A 3 6.40 1.95 34.76
C SER A 3 5.35 2.89 34.18
N VAL A 4 5.44 3.18 32.88
CA VAL A 4 4.45 3.95 32.14
C VAL A 4 3.13 3.16 32.18
N GLN A 5 2.15 3.66 32.94
CA GLN A 5 0.78 3.17 32.86
C GLN A 5 0.25 3.45 31.45
N SER A 6 -0.03 2.39 30.70
CA SER A 6 -0.66 2.47 29.39
C SER A 6 -2.04 3.11 29.55
N ALA A 7 -2.22 4.31 28.99
CA ALA A 7 -3.53 4.95 28.96
C ALA A 7 -4.53 4.03 28.22
N ASN A 8 -5.70 3.80 28.82
CA ASN A 8 -6.80 3.08 28.17
C ASN A 8 -7.44 3.99 27.12
N ILE A 9 -6.81 4.07 25.93
CA ILE A 9 -7.29 4.90 24.82
C ILE A 9 -8.46 4.15 24.16
N PRO A 10 -9.69 4.70 24.17
CA PRO A 10 -10.83 4.05 23.54
C PRO A 10 -10.59 3.94 22.03
N ILE A 11 -10.86 2.76 21.47
CA ILE A 11 -10.77 2.52 20.02
C ILE A 11 -11.85 3.36 19.34
N THR A 12 -11.43 4.38 18.59
CA THR A 12 -12.35 5.31 17.90
C THR A 12 -12.92 4.74 16.60
N TRP A 13 -12.25 3.75 15.99
CA TRP A 13 -12.65 3.21 14.69
C TRP A 13 -12.12 1.79 14.44
N THR A 14 -12.83 1.02 13.62
CA THR A 14 -12.42 -0.31 13.16
C THR A 14 -12.88 -0.51 11.70
N PRO A 15 -12.07 -1.17 10.85
CA PRO A 15 -12.42 -1.40 9.45
C PRO A 15 -13.66 -2.28 9.27
N THR A 16 -14.44 -1.98 8.24
CA THR A 16 -15.51 -2.85 7.75
C THR A 16 -14.93 -4.01 6.93
N GLU A 17 -15.74 -5.03 6.63
CA GLU A 17 -15.34 -6.24 5.90
C GLU A 17 -14.63 -5.95 4.56
N HIS A 18 -15.06 -4.91 3.84
CA HIS A 18 -14.52 -4.56 2.53
C HIS A 18 -13.29 -3.65 2.56
N HIS A 19 -12.84 -3.25 3.76
CA HIS A 19 -11.69 -2.39 3.91
C HIS A 19 -10.42 -3.01 3.28
N GLY A 20 -9.70 -2.22 2.50
CA GLY A 20 -8.44 -2.63 1.88
C GLY A 20 -8.56 -3.64 0.73
N LYS A 21 -9.76 -3.94 0.21
CA LYS A 21 -9.92 -4.85 -0.95
C LYS A 21 -9.08 -4.42 -2.15
N ASN A 22 -9.16 -3.15 -2.56
CA ASN A 22 -8.41 -2.65 -3.71
C ASN A 22 -6.90 -2.67 -3.47
N LEU A 23 -6.46 -2.39 -2.23
CA LEU A 23 -5.06 -2.45 -1.86
C LEU A 23 -4.50 -3.88 -1.91
N LYS A 24 -5.30 -4.88 -1.52
CA LYS A 24 -4.92 -6.30 -1.66
C LYS A 24 -4.78 -6.70 -3.13
N ILE A 25 -5.69 -6.24 -4.00
CA ILE A 25 -5.62 -6.49 -5.44
C ILE A 25 -4.35 -5.81 -6.01
N PHE A 26 -4.13 -4.55 -5.68
CA PHE A 26 -2.97 -3.78 -6.14
C PHE A 26 -1.64 -4.42 -5.69
N LYS A 27 -1.55 -4.82 -4.41
CA LYS A 27 -0.39 -5.55 -3.89
C LYS A 27 -0.11 -6.81 -4.70
N LYS A 28 -1.16 -7.57 -5.07
CA LYS A 28 -1.02 -8.81 -5.83
C LYS A 28 -0.48 -8.56 -7.25
N ILE A 29 -0.90 -7.48 -7.90
CA ILE A 29 -0.35 -7.06 -9.20
C ILE A 29 1.15 -6.82 -9.10
N ILE A 30 1.60 -6.12 -8.04
CA ILE A 30 3.02 -5.87 -7.79
C ILE A 30 3.79 -7.17 -7.55
N GLU A 31 3.27 -8.05 -6.67
CA GLU A 31 3.90 -9.35 -6.39
C GLU A 31 4.09 -10.17 -7.67
N ASP A 32 3.07 -10.23 -8.52
CA ASP A 32 3.09 -11.03 -9.74
C ASP A 32 3.99 -10.42 -10.82
N LYS A 33 4.01 -9.09 -10.95
CA LYS A 33 4.81 -8.38 -11.98
C LYS A 33 6.30 -8.31 -11.65
N TYR A 34 6.63 -8.07 -10.39
CA TYR A 34 8.01 -7.86 -9.94
C TYR A 34 8.62 -9.09 -9.26
N LEU A 35 7.87 -10.20 -9.18
CA LEU A 35 8.30 -11.45 -8.54
C LEU A 35 8.75 -11.25 -7.08
N VAL A 36 8.07 -10.37 -6.37
CA VAL A 36 8.31 -10.07 -4.95
C VAL A 36 7.21 -10.68 -4.08
N LYS A 37 7.51 -10.90 -2.79
CA LYS A 37 6.53 -11.36 -1.80
C LYS A 37 6.35 -10.28 -0.74
N LEU A 38 5.12 -9.78 -0.60
CA LEU A 38 4.77 -8.70 0.32
C LEU A 38 3.82 -9.25 1.37
N GLY A 39 4.29 -9.43 2.61
CA GLY A 39 3.51 -10.01 3.70
C GLY A 39 2.32 -9.15 4.12
N GLY A 40 2.45 -7.83 4.05
CA GLY A 40 1.39 -6.90 4.46
C GLY A 40 1.57 -5.48 3.91
N TYR A 41 0.86 -4.54 4.53
CA TYR A 41 0.94 -3.12 4.19
C TYR A 41 2.35 -2.57 4.37
N GLU A 42 3.02 -2.91 5.48
CA GLU A 42 4.37 -2.43 5.79
C GLU A 42 5.38 -2.81 4.69
N ASP A 43 5.30 -4.04 4.18
CA ASP A 43 6.18 -4.49 3.10
C ASP A 43 5.89 -3.76 1.78
N LEU A 44 4.60 -3.56 1.46
CA LEU A 44 4.21 -2.78 0.28
C LEU A 44 4.65 -1.32 0.41
N TYR A 45 4.53 -0.73 1.60
CA TYR A 45 4.98 0.63 1.89
C TYR A 45 6.49 0.75 1.71
N LYS A 46 7.27 -0.15 2.31
CA LYS A 46 8.72 -0.19 2.13
C LYS A 46 9.08 -0.32 0.65
N TRP A 47 8.47 -1.27 -0.05
CA TRP A 47 8.70 -1.48 -1.49
C TRP A 47 8.39 -0.22 -2.31
N SER A 48 7.32 0.51 -1.98
CA SER A 48 6.91 1.73 -2.70
C SER A 48 7.95 2.85 -2.62
N ILE A 49 8.69 2.94 -1.51
CA ILE A 49 9.75 3.94 -1.33
C ILE A 49 11.03 3.50 -2.04
N GLU A 50 11.36 2.21 -1.95
CA GLU A 50 12.56 1.65 -2.58
C GLU A 50 12.45 1.56 -4.11
N ASN A 51 11.23 1.47 -4.65
CA ASN A 51 10.94 1.29 -6.09
C ASN A 51 9.94 2.36 -6.58
N ILE A 52 10.28 3.63 -6.34
CA ILE A 52 9.34 4.76 -6.52
C ILE A 52 8.80 4.89 -7.96
N CYS A 53 9.64 4.69 -8.97
CA CYS A 53 9.23 4.80 -10.37
C CYS A 53 8.28 3.67 -10.77
N GLU A 54 8.60 2.43 -10.38
CA GLU A 54 7.76 1.25 -10.57
C GLU A 54 6.42 1.40 -9.85
N PHE A 55 6.44 1.86 -8.60
CA PHE A 55 5.23 2.06 -7.82
C PHE A 55 4.26 3.04 -8.50
N TRP A 56 4.77 4.18 -8.97
CA TRP A 56 3.92 5.16 -9.65
C TRP A 56 3.48 4.70 -11.05
N ALA A 57 4.32 3.93 -11.76
CA ALA A 57 3.93 3.29 -13.00
C ALA A 57 2.73 2.35 -12.82
N GLU A 58 2.79 1.45 -11.83
CA GLU A 58 1.66 0.55 -11.54
C GLU A 58 0.44 1.29 -11.02
N THR A 59 0.64 2.35 -10.23
CA THR A 59 -0.46 3.19 -9.74
C THR A 59 -1.21 3.83 -10.90
N TRP A 60 -0.49 4.33 -11.90
CA TRP A 60 -1.09 4.92 -13.10
C TRP A 60 -1.94 3.91 -13.87
N ASP A 61 -1.40 2.71 -14.09
CA ASP A 61 -2.09 1.64 -14.82
C ASP A 61 -3.28 1.10 -14.02
N PHE A 62 -3.15 0.89 -12.71
CA PHE A 62 -4.20 0.35 -11.83
C PHE A 62 -5.39 1.30 -11.69
N LEU A 63 -5.13 2.61 -11.58
CA LEU A 63 -6.18 3.62 -11.48
C LEU A 63 -6.79 3.99 -12.84
N GLY A 64 -6.18 3.54 -13.95
CA GLY A 64 -6.64 3.86 -15.30
C GLY A 64 -6.56 5.35 -15.61
N ILE A 65 -5.49 6.03 -15.18
CA ILE A 65 -5.33 7.48 -15.35
C ILE A 65 -5.30 7.83 -16.85
N ILE A 66 -6.25 8.68 -17.27
CA ILE A 66 -6.35 9.20 -18.64
C ILE A 66 -5.55 10.51 -18.73
N SER A 67 -4.57 10.55 -19.63
CA SER A 67 -3.70 11.70 -19.86
C SER A 67 -3.33 11.81 -21.34
N SER A 68 -3.03 13.03 -21.81
CA SER A 68 -2.59 13.28 -23.18
C SER A 68 -1.19 12.73 -23.48
N ARG A 69 -0.37 12.55 -22.43
CA ARG A 69 0.94 11.87 -22.48
C ARG A 69 1.05 10.91 -21.30
N ARG A 70 1.67 9.76 -21.55
CA ARG A 70 2.05 8.81 -20.48
C ARG A 70 3.16 9.44 -19.64
N PHE A 71 3.31 8.99 -18.39
CA PHE A 71 4.47 9.37 -17.58
C PHE A 71 5.77 8.99 -18.27
N ASP A 72 6.77 9.83 -18.08
CA ASP A 72 8.15 9.51 -18.42
C ASP A 72 8.76 8.78 -17.23
N LYS A 73 9.40 7.63 -17.49
CA LYS A 73 10.12 6.83 -16.49
C LYS A 73 11.57 7.28 -16.40
#